data_AF-A0A6G7ZG68-F1
#
_entry.id   AF-A0A6G7ZG68-F1
#
_cell.length_a   1.000
_cell.length_b   1.000
_cell.length_c   1.000
_cell.angle_alpha   90.00
_cell.angle_beta   90.00
_cell.angle_gamma   90.00
#
_symmetry.space_group_name_H-M   'P 1'
#
loop_
_entity.id
_entity.type
_entity.pdbx_description
1 polymer ?
#
loop_
_entity_poly.entity_id
_entity_poly.type
_entity_poly.pdbx_seq_one_letter_code
_entity_poly.pdbx_strand_id
1 'polypeptide(L)'
;MDEFLSQIVERVSEQTGVKPEKLDASTRLLQDIGMDGDDAVEFFEDFEERYGVDLSPLYANWGRHFGPEGFGTPKTFVVLLILMFAPVSLLLFGVSPIWGWAVELAGVVIWNLAVRKWAPKDETLTVTVGDLVLAAKSKRWPLVYNTP
;
A
#
# COMPACT_ATOMS: atom_id res chain seq x y z
N MET A 1 29.37 2.18 10.36
CA MET A 1 28.02 2.20 9.78
C MET A 1 28.05 3.20 8.64
N ASP A 2 27.44 2.88 7.50
CA ASP A 2 27.36 3.81 6.37
C ASP A 2 26.57 5.06 6.82
N GLU A 3 27.15 6.24 6.61
CA GLU A 3 26.54 7.52 7.02
C GLU A 3 25.16 7.70 6.38
N PHE A 4 25.03 7.34 5.10
CA PHE A 4 23.75 7.40 4.39
C PHE A 4 22.74 6.39 4.93
N LEU A 5 23.17 5.17 5.25
CA LEU A 5 22.27 4.17 5.84
C LEU A 5 21.71 4.69 7.16
N SER A 6 22.55 5.33 7.98
CA SER A 6 22.12 5.83 9.29
C SER A 6 21.07 6.95 9.15
N GLN A 7 21.31 7.90 8.24
CA GLN A 7 20.37 8.98 7.96
C GLN A 7 19.04 8.48 7.38
N ILE A 8 19.09 7.53 6.44
CA ILE A 8 17.87 6.99 5.82
C ILE A 8 17.10 6.12 6.83
N VAL A 9 17.79 5.32 7.65
CA VAL A 9 17.16 4.56 8.73
C VAL A 9 16.46 5.47 9.72
N GLU A 10 17.11 6.57 10.14
CA GLU A 10 16.50 7.57 11.01
C GLU A 10 15.25 8.17 10.36
N ARG A 11 15.32 8.52 9.08
CA ARG A 11 14.16 9.09 8.36
C ARG A 11 13.00 8.11 8.21
N VAL A 12 13.28 6.88 7.82
CA VAL A 12 12.27 5.81 7.72
C VAL A 12 11.67 5.53 9.10
N SER A 13 12.49 5.58 10.16
CA SER A 13 12.02 5.44 11.54
C SER A 13 11.09 6.58 11.97
N GLU A 14 11.41 7.83 11.63
CA GLU A 14 10.56 9.00 11.91
C GLU A 14 9.20 8.88 11.22
N GLN A 15 9.18 8.51 9.93
CA GLN A 15 7.96 8.43 9.13
C GLN A 15 7.05 7.27 9.57
N THR A 16 7.62 6.10 9.88
CA THR A 16 6.86 4.87 10.14
C THR A 16 6.67 4.55 11.63
N GLY A 17 7.42 5.23 12.51
CA GLY A 17 7.49 4.90 13.94
C GLY A 17 8.20 3.58 14.25
N VAL A 18 8.74 2.88 13.25
CA VAL A 18 9.55 1.67 13.45
C VAL A 18 10.87 2.06 14.09
N LYS A 19 11.28 1.33 15.13
CA LYS A 19 12.54 1.64 15.83
C LYS A 19 13.76 1.46 14.89
N PRO A 20 14.76 2.37 14.92
CA PRO A 20 15.94 2.30 14.06
C PRO A 20 16.69 0.96 14.15
N GLU A 21 16.72 0.35 15.34
CA GLU A 21 17.43 -0.93 15.56
C GLU A 21 16.78 -2.12 14.84
N LYS A 22 15.55 -1.96 14.34
CA LYS A 22 14.84 -2.97 13.55
C LYS A 22 14.96 -2.75 12.05
N LEU A 23 15.61 -1.68 11.63
CA LEU A 23 15.76 -1.30 10.23
C LEU A 23 17.19 -1.61 9.78
N ASP A 24 17.29 -2.30 8.65
CA ASP A 24 18.55 -2.57 7.98
C ASP A 24 18.42 -2.37 6.47
N ALA A 25 19.52 -2.47 5.74
CA ALA A 25 19.53 -2.26 4.29
C ALA A 25 18.64 -3.25 3.51
N SER A 26 18.31 -4.41 4.07
CA SER A 26 17.43 -5.41 3.44
C SER A 26 15.95 -5.23 3.77
N THR A 27 15.64 -4.34 4.71
CA THR A 27 14.26 -4.06 5.14
C THR A 27 13.46 -3.51 3.98
N ARG A 28 12.30 -4.13 3.73
CA ARG A 28 11.40 -3.82 2.62
C ARG A 28 10.34 -2.82 3.06
N LEU A 29 10.21 -1.71 2.32
CA LEU A 29 9.33 -0.60 2.70
C LEU A 29 7.86 -1.04 2.80
N LEU A 30 7.34 -1.69 1.77
CA LEU A 30 5.95 -2.15 1.79
C LEU A 30 5.78 -3.42 2.64
N GLN A 31 6.62 -4.44 2.42
CA GLN A 31 6.35 -5.78 2.95
C GLN A 31 6.72 -5.96 4.42
N ASP A 32 7.75 -5.26 4.92
CA ASP A 32 8.21 -5.41 6.30
C ASP A 32 7.69 -4.31 7.23
N ILE A 33 7.55 -3.07 6.72
CA ILE A 33 7.12 -1.93 7.53
C ILE A 33 5.79 -1.30 7.09
N GLY A 34 5.17 -1.78 6.01
CA GLY A 34 3.83 -1.38 5.61
C GLY A 34 3.72 0.03 5.01
N MET A 35 4.82 0.63 4.55
CA MET A 35 4.81 1.94 3.91
C MET A 35 4.15 1.82 2.53
N ASP A 36 2.94 2.36 2.40
CA ASP A 36 2.12 2.34 1.19
C ASP A 36 1.29 3.62 1.06
N GLY A 37 0.63 3.82 -0.09
CA GLY A 37 -0.35 4.89 -0.26
C GLY A 37 0.22 6.29 -0.01
N ASP A 38 -0.53 7.12 0.73
CA ASP A 38 -0.15 8.50 1.03
C ASP A 38 1.16 8.57 1.85
N ASP A 39 1.39 7.63 2.77
CA ASP A 39 2.63 7.58 3.57
C ASP A 39 3.87 7.40 2.68
N ALA A 40 3.75 6.57 1.64
CA ALA A 40 4.82 6.37 0.67
C ALA A 40 5.01 7.63 -0.20
N VAL A 41 3.93 8.26 -0.67
CA VAL A 41 4.01 9.49 -1.48
C VAL A 41 4.73 10.59 -0.70
N GLU A 42 4.27 10.88 0.51
CA GLU A 42 4.88 11.90 1.37
C GLU A 42 6.36 11.62 1.66
N PHE A 43 6.70 10.34 1.87
CA PHE A 43 8.08 9.94 2.09
C PHE A 43 8.96 10.19 0.86
N PHE A 44 8.51 9.80 -0.33
CA PHE A 44 9.31 9.93 -1.55
C PHE A 44 9.43 11.38 -2.04
N GLU A 45 8.44 12.23 -1.78
CA GLU A 45 8.52 13.67 -2.04
C GLU A 45 9.60 14.34 -1.17
N ASP A 46 9.58 14.12 0.15
CA ASP A 46 10.63 14.63 1.04
C ASP A 46 12.00 14.01 0.73
N PHE A 47 12.04 12.73 0.35
CA PHE A 47 13.27 12.04 -0.04
C PHE A 47 13.89 12.65 -1.32
N GLU A 48 13.07 12.96 -2.33
CA GLU A 48 13.51 13.64 -3.55
C GLU A 48 14.05 15.03 -3.25
N GLU A 49 13.34 15.83 -2.45
CA GLU A 49 13.76 17.18 -2.07
C GLU A 49 15.08 17.17 -1.29
N ARG A 50 15.18 16.30 -0.28
CA ARG A 50 16.33 16.24 0.63
C ARG A 50 17.58 15.70 -0.04
N TYR A 51 17.43 14.65 -0.85
CA TYR A 51 18.57 13.95 -1.44
C TYR A 51 18.80 14.29 -2.92
N GLY A 52 17.93 15.07 -3.57
CA GLY A 52 18.08 15.48 -4.97
C GLY A 52 18.17 14.26 -5.90
N VAL A 53 17.32 13.27 -5.68
CA VAL A 53 17.31 12.00 -6.43
C VAL A 53 16.29 12.11 -7.54
N ASP A 54 16.67 11.75 -8.77
CA ASP A 54 15.70 11.60 -9.85
C ASP A 54 14.81 10.36 -9.61
N LEU A 55 13.59 10.60 -9.15
CA LEU A 55 12.56 9.58 -8.91
C LEU A 55 11.58 9.42 -10.08
N SER A 56 11.78 10.10 -11.21
CA SER A 56 10.91 9.97 -12.39
C SER A 56 10.65 8.51 -12.80
N PRO A 57 11.66 7.59 -12.77
CA PRO A 57 11.42 6.18 -13.08
C PRO A 57 10.50 5.48 -12.08
N LEU A 58 10.63 5.81 -10.78
CA LEU A 58 9.78 5.27 -9.72
C LEU A 58 8.33 5.69 -9.91
N TYR A 59 8.08 6.99 -10.10
CA TYR A 59 6.72 7.51 -10.29
C TYR A 59 6.05 6.94 -11.55
N ALA A 60 6.79 6.74 -12.64
CA ALA A 60 6.28 6.09 -13.84
C ALA A 60 5.85 4.62 -13.61
N ASN A 61 6.38 3.98 -12.57
CA ASN A 61 6.13 2.58 -12.22
C ASN A 61 5.55 2.42 -10.80
N TRP A 62 4.92 3.47 -10.25
CA TRP A 62 4.48 3.52 -8.86
C TRP A 62 3.62 2.32 -8.46
N GLY A 63 2.64 1.98 -9.30
CA GLY A 63 1.74 0.84 -9.10
C GLY A 63 2.40 -0.54 -9.15
N ARG A 64 3.69 -0.64 -9.48
CA ARG A 64 4.47 -1.88 -9.35
C ARG A 64 5.12 -2.02 -7.97
N HIS A 65 5.15 -0.97 -7.16
CA HIS A 65 5.81 -0.95 -5.86
C HIS A 65 4.83 -0.75 -4.71
N PHE A 66 3.83 0.12 -4.94
CA PHE A 66 2.88 0.61 -3.95
C PHE A 66 1.46 0.40 -4.44
N GLY A 67 0.55 0.08 -3.52
CA GLY A 67 -0.85 -0.17 -3.80
C GLY A 67 -1.62 1.12 -4.12
N PRO A 68 -2.75 1.01 -4.85
CA PRO A 68 -3.69 2.11 -5.01
C PRO A 68 -4.50 2.27 -3.72
N GLU A 69 -4.00 3.06 -2.77
CA GLU A 69 -4.79 3.47 -1.60
C GLU A 69 -5.68 4.67 -1.95
N GLY A 70 -6.98 4.58 -1.62
CA GLY A 70 -7.97 5.62 -1.89
C GLY A 70 -9.41 5.10 -2.01
N PHE A 71 -10.38 6.01 -1.96
CA PHE A 71 -11.85 5.81 -2.11
C PHE A 71 -12.30 5.21 -3.47
N GLY A 72 -11.40 4.51 -4.18
CA GLY A 72 -11.62 3.90 -5.49
C GLY A 72 -11.35 2.40 -5.54
N THR A 73 -10.94 1.75 -4.45
CA THR A 73 -10.82 0.28 -4.47
C THR A 73 -12.21 -0.38 -4.56
N PRO A 74 -12.37 -1.46 -5.36
CA PRO A 74 -13.65 -2.17 -5.47
C PRO A 74 -14.22 -2.63 -4.13
N LYS A 75 -13.37 -2.83 -3.12
CA LYS A 75 -13.75 -3.21 -1.76
C LYS A 75 -14.54 -2.12 -1.04
N THR A 76 -14.15 -0.85 -1.18
CA THR A 76 -14.86 0.30 -0.57
C THR A 76 -16.23 0.50 -1.20
N PHE A 77 -16.36 0.34 -2.51
CA PHE A 77 -17.65 0.38 -3.21
C PHE A 77 -18.62 -0.70 -2.74
N VAL A 78 -18.13 -1.92 -2.48
CA VAL A 78 -18.96 -3.03 -1.98
C VAL A 78 -19.51 -2.73 -0.59
N VAL A 79 -18.70 -2.17 0.31
CA VAL A 79 -19.14 -1.76 1.65
C VAL A 79 -20.21 -0.66 1.58
N LEU A 80 -20.03 0.33 0.71
CA LEU A 80 -21.02 1.40 0.51
C LEU A 80 -22.34 0.85 -0.07
N LEU A 81 -22.28 -0.11 -1.00
CA LEU A 81 -23.48 -0.78 -1.52
C LEU A 81 -24.21 -1.56 -0.42
N ILE A 82 -23.50 -2.32 0.42
CA ILE A 82 -24.09 -3.03 1.56
C ILE A 82 -24.80 -2.04 2.52
N LEU A 83 -24.14 -0.93 2.85
CA LEU A 83 -24.72 0.09 3.74
C LEU A 83 -25.94 0.80 3.13
N MET A 84 -25.99 0.94 1.80
CA MET A 84 -27.09 1.60 1.09
C MET A 84 -28.33 0.71 0.91
N PHE A 85 -28.15 -0.62 0.79
CA PHE A 85 -29.26 -1.56 0.58
C PHE A 85 -29.80 -2.19 1.88
N ALA A 86 -29.03 -2.21 2.97
CA ALA A 86 -29.48 -2.67 4.28
C ALA A 86 -30.76 -1.97 4.83
N PRO A 87 -31.00 -0.66 4.62
CA PRO A 87 -32.24 0.00 5.04
C PRO A 87 -33.44 -0.35 4.16
N VAL A 88 -33.20 -0.65 2.87
CA VAL A 88 -34.24 -0.95 1.87
C VAL A 88 -34.78 -2.38 2.03
N SER A 89 -33.91 -3.33 2.43
CA SER A 89 -34.31 -4.70 2.76
C SER A 89 -35.19 -4.79 4.01
N LEU A 90 -34.93 -3.92 5.01
CA LEU A 90 -35.73 -3.75 6.24
C LEU A 90 -37.14 -3.21 5.97
N LEU A 91 -37.29 -2.33 4.97
CA LEU A 91 -38.56 -1.69 4.61
C LEU A 91 -39.48 -2.56 3.75
N LEU A 92 -38.93 -3.44 2.90
CA LEU A 92 -39.71 -4.13 1.87
C LEU A 92 -40.23 -5.52 2.25
N PHE A 93 -39.61 -6.22 3.21
CA PHE A 93 -39.87 -7.67 3.34
C PHE A 93 -40.54 -8.16 4.63
N GLY A 94 -40.65 -7.37 5.71
CA GLY A 94 -41.41 -7.78 6.91
C GLY A 94 -40.98 -9.12 7.56
N VAL A 95 -39.85 -9.70 7.13
CA VAL A 95 -39.26 -10.92 7.70
C VAL A 95 -38.31 -10.52 8.82
N SER A 96 -38.24 -11.37 9.85
CA SER A 96 -37.35 -11.19 11.00
C SER A 96 -35.95 -10.75 10.52
N PRO A 97 -35.44 -9.60 11.00
CA PRO A 97 -34.24 -8.94 10.50
C PRO A 97 -33.06 -9.92 10.36
N ILE A 98 -32.96 -10.88 11.28
CA ILE A 98 -31.83 -11.79 11.47
C ILE A 98 -31.47 -12.57 10.19
N TRP A 99 -32.46 -13.02 9.40
CA TRP A 99 -32.17 -13.82 8.20
C TRP A 99 -31.72 -12.99 6.99
N GLY A 100 -32.19 -11.74 6.88
CA GLY A 100 -31.72 -10.81 5.84
C GLY A 100 -30.25 -10.45 6.04
N TRP A 101 -29.88 -10.07 7.27
CA TRP A 101 -28.49 -9.78 7.62
C TRP A 101 -27.56 -10.98 7.41
N ALA A 102 -28.03 -12.22 7.67
CA ALA A 102 -27.23 -13.43 7.48
C ALA A 102 -26.91 -13.71 5.99
N VAL A 103 -27.88 -13.53 5.10
CA VAL A 103 -27.68 -13.71 3.64
C VAL A 103 -26.76 -12.62 3.09
N GLU A 104 -26.95 -11.38 3.55
CA GLU A 104 -26.12 -10.25 3.12
C GLU A 104 -24.67 -10.44 3.56
N LEU A 105 -24.42 -10.76 4.84
CA LEU A 105 -23.09 -11.12 5.35
C LEU A 105 -22.45 -12.29 4.62
N ALA A 106 -23.22 -13.35 4.33
CA ALA A 106 -22.71 -14.48 3.54
C ALA A 106 -22.30 -14.04 2.12
N GLY A 107 -23.07 -13.16 1.49
CA GLY A 107 -22.73 -12.54 0.21
C GLY A 107 -21.43 -11.75 0.28
N VAL A 108 -21.23 -10.93 1.32
CA VAL A 108 -19.98 -10.17 1.54
C VAL A 108 -18.78 -11.11 1.70
N VAL A 109 -18.93 -12.18 2.47
CA VAL A 109 -17.86 -13.15 2.73
C VAL A 109 -17.52 -13.90 1.46
N ILE A 110 -18.50 -14.42 0.72
CA ILE A 110 -18.29 -15.13 -0.56
C ILE A 110 -17.63 -14.20 -1.58
N TRP A 111 -18.11 -12.96 -1.69
CA TRP A 111 -17.51 -11.95 -2.57
C TRP A 111 -16.07 -11.64 -2.16
N ASN A 112 -15.77 -11.45 -0.86
CA ASN A 112 -14.40 -11.24 -0.39
C ASN A 112 -13.48 -12.42 -0.74
N LEU A 113 -13.96 -13.65 -0.59
CA LEU A 113 -13.20 -14.85 -0.94
C LEU A 113 -12.98 -14.96 -2.46
N ALA A 114 -13.99 -14.62 -3.26
CA ALA A 114 -13.90 -14.56 -4.71
C ALA A 114 -12.91 -13.48 -5.16
N VAL A 115 -13.03 -12.24 -4.65
CA VAL A 115 -12.10 -11.15 -4.92
C VAL A 115 -10.67 -11.53 -4.52
N ARG A 116 -10.46 -12.17 -3.37
CA ARG A 116 -9.13 -12.64 -2.96
C ARG A 116 -8.53 -13.69 -3.90
N LYS A 117 -9.36 -14.57 -4.45
CA LYS A 117 -8.92 -15.61 -5.39
C LYS A 117 -8.61 -15.05 -6.79
N TRP A 118 -9.29 -13.97 -7.18
CA TRP A 118 -9.18 -13.35 -8.51
C TRP A 118 -8.36 -12.06 -8.51
N ALA A 119 -7.98 -11.56 -7.34
CA ALA A 119 -7.02 -10.48 -7.21
C ALA A 119 -5.73 -10.94 -7.90
N PRO A 120 -5.21 -10.17 -8.87
CA PRO A 120 -3.88 -10.41 -9.39
C PRO A 120 -2.94 -10.58 -8.20
N LYS A 121 -2.09 -11.60 -8.23
CA LYS A 121 -0.92 -11.61 -7.35
C LYS A 121 -0.09 -10.43 -7.84
N ASP A 122 -0.22 -9.31 -7.15
CA ASP A 122 0.61 -8.16 -7.40
C ASP A 122 2.01 -8.58 -7.00
N GLU A 123 2.82 -8.96 -7.98
CA GLU A 123 4.26 -9.17 -7.79
C GLU A 123 4.86 -7.78 -7.63
N THR A 124 4.58 -7.16 -6.48
CA THR A 124 5.09 -5.85 -6.15
C THR A 124 6.61 -5.96 -6.11
N LEU A 125 7.25 -5.22 -7.02
CA LEU A 125 8.70 -5.06 -7.00
C LEU A 125 9.04 -4.42 -5.67
N THR A 126 9.86 -5.11 -4.91
CA THR A 126 10.18 -4.72 -3.55
C THR A 126 11.16 -3.54 -3.57
N VAL A 127 10.88 -2.50 -2.80
CA VAL A 127 11.83 -1.42 -2.51
C VAL A 127 12.40 -1.65 -1.12
N THR A 128 13.73 -1.62 -1.01
CA THR A 128 14.45 -1.78 0.26
C THR A 128 15.07 -0.47 0.73
N VAL A 129 15.40 -0.40 2.03
CA VAL A 129 16.22 0.70 2.58
C VAL A 129 17.57 0.80 1.85
N GLY A 130 18.14 -0.33 1.42
CA GLY A 130 19.36 -0.37 0.61
C GLY A 130 19.21 0.32 -0.74
N ASP A 131 18.05 0.16 -1.40
CA ASP A 131 17.74 0.86 -2.65
C ASP A 131 17.67 2.38 -2.42
N LEU A 132 17.11 2.83 -1.30
CA LEU A 132 17.13 4.25 -0.92
C LEU A 132 18.56 4.76 -0.72
N VAL A 133 19.43 3.98 -0.07
CA VAL A 133 20.85 4.35 0.11
C VAL A 133 21.55 4.45 -1.25
N LEU A 134 21.32 3.50 -2.15
CA LEU A 134 21.88 3.54 -3.50
C LEU A 134 21.35 4.73 -4.30
N ALA A 135 20.06 5.04 -4.16
CA ALA A 135 19.42 6.16 -4.83
C ALA A 135 20.01 7.50 -4.35
N ALA A 136 20.11 7.69 -3.03
CA ALA A 136 20.65 8.90 -2.42
C ALA A 136 22.12 9.15 -2.78
N LYS A 137 22.92 8.08 -2.89
CA LYS A 137 24.34 8.15 -3.29
C LYS A 137 24.52 8.43 -4.77
N SER A 138 23.74 7.78 -5.62
CA SER A 138 23.87 7.89 -7.09
C SER A 138 23.08 9.06 -7.68
N LYS A 139 22.23 9.71 -6.88
CA LYS A 139 21.27 10.76 -7.31
C LYS A 139 20.30 10.27 -8.40
N ARG A 140 20.10 8.95 -8.49
CA ARG A 140 19.27 8.30 -9.51
C ARG A 140 18.58 7.09 -8.92
N TRP A 141 17.37 6.82 -9.39
CA TRP A 141 16.67 5.60 -9.01
C TRP A 141 17.41 4.32 -9.46
N PRO A 142 17.73 3.37 -8.57
CA PRO A 142 18.59 2.22 -8.88
C PRO A 142 17.87 1.06 -9.55
N LEU A 143 16.54 0.96 -9.43
CA LEU A 143 15.78 -0.15 -10.01
C LEU A 143 15.51 0.12 -11.48
N VAL A 144 15.88 -0.86 -12.32
CA VAL A 144 15.66 -0.81 -13.76
C VAL A 144 14.36 -1.54 -14.09
N TYR A 145 13.44 -0.82 -14.73
CA TYR A 145 12.20 -1.37 -15.21
C TYR A 145 12.39 -1.92 -16.61
N ASN A 146 12.52 -3.24 -16.72
CA ASN A 146 12.33 -3.87 -18.03
C ASN A 146 10.82 -3.82 -18.34
N THR A 147 10.47 -3.11 -19.40
CA THR A 147 9.16 -3.27 -20.04
C THR A 147 9.12 -4.67 -20.67
N PRO A 148 8.06 -5.47 -20.44
CA PRO A 148 7.86 -6.71 -21.17
C PRO A 148 7.68 -6.46 -22.67
#